data_AF-A0A7C5N2N4-F1
#
_entry.id   AF-A0A7C5N2N4-F1
#
_cell.length_a   1.000
_cell.length_b   1.000
_cell.length_c   1.000
_cell.angle_alpha   90.00
_cell.angle_beta   90.00
_cell.angle_gamma   90.00
#
_symmetry.space_group_name_H-M   'P 1'
#
loop_
_entity.id
_entity.type
_entity.pdbx_description
1 polymer ?
#
loop_
_entity_poly.entity_id
_entity_poly.type
_entity_poly.pdbx_seq_one_letter_code
_entity_poly.pdbx_strand_id
1 'polypeptide(L)'
;RAREVYRQLCELRDEIAPGSPLSLDVLTALPDLFTAAGDADPEEVTQALLEAFEESFDALSAMRKTEGEALRKELRGCLERLDGHRKALAERTDGAVERQRTRLRERLGRLLEDVDVELDPGRLEHEVALLADKSDVTEELARWGSHLDQLRSMIDSDESVGRRIDFLLQEVNREINTLGAKSQDADAAQRIVQAKADVERMRQQVANVA
;
A
#
# COMPACT_ATOMS: atom_id res chain seq x y z
N ARG A 1 -39.70 40.72 4.18
CA ARG A 1 -39.35 40.94 2.76
C ARG A 1 -40.29 41.94 2.06
N ALA A 2 -41.59 41.65 1.91
CA ALA A 2 -42.55 42.56 1.23
C ALA A 2 -42.58 44.01 1.77
N ARG A 3 -42.54 44.20 3.09
CA ARG A 3 -42.51 45.54 3.72
C ARG A 3 -41.22 46.33 3.42
N GLU A 4 -40.09 45.66 3.29
CA GLU A 4 -38.81 46.27 2.95
C GLU A 4 -38.83 46.77 1.50
N VAL A 5 -39.26 45.89 0.59
CA VAL A 5 -39.40 46.19 -0.84
C VAL A 5 -40.38 47.34 -1.06
N TYR A 6 -41.52 47.36 -0.35
CA TYR A 6 -42.48 48.46 -0.45
C TYR A 6 -41.91 49.80 0.04
N ARG A 7 -41.05 49.79 1.06
CA ARG A 7 -40.37 51.00 1.54
C ARG A 7 -39.41 51.54 0.48
N GLN A 8 -38.59 50.68 -0.11
CA GLN A 8 -37.67 51.04 -1.19
C GLN A 8 -38.41 51.60 -2.41
N LEU A 9 -39.57 51.02 -2.76
CA LEU A 9 -40.43 51.54 -3.83
C LEU A 9 -41.03 52.91 -3.49
N CYS A 10 -41.40 53.16 -2.23
CA CYS A 10 -41.85 54.48 -1.78
C CYS A 10 -40.73 55.52 -1.88
N GLU A 11 -39.53 55.19 -1.44
CA GLU A 11 -38.35 56.08 -1.52
C GLU A 11 -38.01 56.43 -2.98
N LEU A 12 -37.99 55.43 -3.87
CA LEU A 12 -37.75 55.63 -5.29
C LEU A 12 -38.84 56.48 -5.95
N ARG A 13 -40.11 56.26 -5.58
CA ARG A 13 -41.23 57.08 -6.04
C ARG A 13 -41.04 58.53 -5.62
N ASP A 14 -40.67 58.79 -4.37
CA ASP A 14 -40.51 60.14 -3.84
C ASP A 14 -39.34 60.90 -4.51
N GLU A 15 -38.35 60.18 -5.05
CA GLU A 15 -37.25 60.76 -5.83
C GLU A 15 -37.65 61.08 -7.29
N ILE A 16 -38.35 60.17 -7.96
CA ILE A 16 -38.57 60.23 -9.42
C ILE A 16 -39.93 60.82 -9.80
N ALA A 17 -40.96 60.62 -8.97
CA ALA A 17 -42.32 61.08 -9.22
C ALA A 17 -43.06 61.44 -7.91
N PRO A 18 -42.67 62.54 -7.24
CA PRO A 18 -43.22 62.92 -5.95
C PRO A 18 -44.74 63.09 -6.00
N GLY A 19 -45.44 62.54 -5.01
CA GLY A 19 -46.90 62.66 -4.89
C GLY A 19 -47.72 61.75 -5.80
N SER A 20 -47.08 60.91 -6.61
CA SER A 20 -47.78 59.88 -7.38
C SER A 20 -48.31 58.75 -6.47
N PRO A 21 -49.50 58.17 -6.75
CA PRO A 21 -50.00 57.06 -5.95
C PRO A 21 -49.21 55.77 -6.26
N LEU A 22 -48.73 55.08 -5.22
CA LEU A 22 -48.11 53.76 -5.35
C LEU A 22 -49.09 52.70 -4.84
N SER A 23 -49.62 51.86 -5.74
CA SER A 23 -50.52 50.75 -5.35
C SER A 23 -49.74 49.58 -4.75
N LEU A 24 -50.33 48.90 -3.78
CA LEU A 24 -49.82 47.62 -3.28
C LEU A 24 -49.85 46.52 -4.36
N ASP A 25 -50.64 46.68 -5.42
CA ASP A 25 -50.69 45.76 -6.57
C ASP A 25 -49.32 45.61 -7.25
N VAL A 26 -48.46 46.64 -7.17
CA VAL A 26 -47.09 46.58 -7.70
C VAL A 26 -46.28 45.48 -7.05
N LEU A 27 -46.55 45.16 -5.77
CA LEU A 27 -45.88 44.07 -5.07
C LEU A 27 -46.28 42.70 -5.65
N THR A 28 -47.49 42.57 -6.21
CA THR A 28 -47.96 41.30 -6.81
C THR A 28 -47.29 40.98 -8.13
N ALA A 29 -46.78 42.00 -8.82
CA ALA A 29 -46.02 41.85 -10.06
C ALA A 29 -44.57 41.41 -9.84
N LEU A 30 -44.09 41.40 -8.58
CA LEU A 30 -42.75 40.95 -8.23
C LEU A 30 -42.74 39.43 -8.02
N PRO A 31 -42.04 38.67 -8.89
CA PRO A 31 -41.87 37.23 -8.70
C PRO A 31 -41.25 36.94 -7.34
N ASP A 32 -41.66 35.84 -6.73
CA ASP A 32 -41.14 35.30 -5.47
C ASP A 32 -41.35 36.16 -4.20
N LEU A 33 -42.01 37.32 -4.29
CA LEU A 33 -42.25 38.18 -3.12
C LEU A 33 -43.23 37.56 -2.12
N PHE A 34 -44.19 36.81 -2.64
CA PHE A 34 -45.23 36.10 -1.89
C PHE A 34 -45.11 34.59 -2.08
N THR A 35 -43.88 34.08 -2.03
CA THR A 35 -43.67 32.64 -1.88
C THR A 35 -44.27 32.21 -0.55
N ALA A 36 -45.17 31.23 -0.58
CA ALA A 36 -45.57 30.53 0.63
C ALA A 36 -44.32 29.82 1.14
N ALA A 37 -43.74 30.36 2.20
CA ALA A 37 -42.69 29.68 2.92
C ALA A 37 -43.34 28.44 3.55
N GLY A 38 -43.31 27.32 2.84
CA GLY A 38 -43.38 26.01 3.45
C GLY A 38 -42.06 25.80 4.18
N ASP A 39 -41.84 26.55 5.25
CA ASP A 39 -40.68 26.37 6.09
C ASP A 39 -40.90 25.05 6.81
N ALA A 40 -40.17 24.01 6.37
CA ALA A 40 -40.00 22.82 7.18
C ALA A 40 -39.48 23.27 8.56
N ASP A 41 -40.04 22.71 9.64
CA ASP A 41 -39.64 23.07 10.98
C ASP A 41 -38.11 22.86 11.10
N PRO A 42 -37.33 23.89 11.46
CA PRO A 42 -35.89 23.75 11.65
C PRO A 42 -35.51 22.59 12.57
N GLU A 43 -36.34 22.24 13.55
CA GLU A 43 -36.14 21.09 14.43
C GLU A 43 -36.32 19.76 13.68
N GLU A 44 -37.38 19.62 12.87
CA GLU A 44 -37.61 18.43 12.03
C GLU A 44 -36.49 18.23 11.00
N VAL A 45 -36.02 19.32 10.37
CA VAL A 45 -34.89 19.27 9.42
C VAL A 45 -33.60 18.87 10.14
N THR A 46 -33.35 19.42 11.33
CA THR A 46 -32.15 19.08 12.12
C THR A 46 -32.17 17.61 12.54
N GLN A 47 -33.32 17.12 12.99
CA GLN A 47 -33.49 15.72 13.39
C GLN A 47 -33.24 14.78 12.20
N ALA A 48 -33.85 15.04 11.04
CA ALA A 48 -33.65 14.23 9.84
C ALA A 48 -32.18 14.24 9.36
N LEU A 49 -31.47 15.37 9.51
CA LEU A 49 -30.05 15.46 9.19
C LEU A 49 -29.18 14.64 10.15
N LEU A 50 -29.49 14.66 11.44
CA LEU A 50 -28.77 13.88 12.44
C LEU A 50 -28.96 12.37 12.20
N GLU A 51 -30.19 11.94 11.94
CA GLU A 51 -30.50 10.54 11.62
C GLU A 51 -29.75 10.07 10.36
N ALA A 52 -29.81 10.84 9.27
CA ALA A 52 -29.08 10.51 8.04
C ALA A 52 -27.55 10.49 8.24
N PHE A 53 -27.03 11.37 9.12
CA PHE A 53 -25.61 11.41 9.44
C PHE A 53 -25.18 10.19 10.27
N GLU A 54 -25.96 9.78 11.26
CA GLU A 54 -25.73 8.58 12.07
C GLU A 54 -25.74 7.32 11.18
N GLU A 55 -26.76 7.15 10.33
CA GLU A 55 -26.85 6.03 9.40
C GLU A 55 -25.65 5.97 8.45
N SER A 56 -25.23 7.13 7.92
CA SER A 56 -24.07 7.22 7.02
C SER A 56 -22.76 6.89 7.73
N PHE A 57 -22.61 7.32 8.98
CA PHE A 57 -21.42 7.05 9.78
C PHE A 57 -21.30 5.57 10.16
N ASP A 58 -22.43 4.94 10.51
CA ASP A 58 -22.48 3.51 10.81
C ASP A 58 -22.19 2.66 9.57
N ALA A 59 -22.77 3.02 8.41
CA ALA A 59 -22.47 2.37 7.14
C ALA A 59 -20.99 2.50 6.76
N LEU A 60 -20.40 3.70 6.92
CA LEU A 60 -18.97 3.92 6.66
C LEU A 60 -18.08 3.09 7.60
N SER A 61 -18.44 3.04 8.89
CA SER A 61 -17.70 2.27 9.90
C SER A 61 -17.76 0.77 9.63
N ALA A 62 -18.93 0.24 9.23
CA ALA A 62 -19.10 -1.16 8.86
C ALA A 62 -18.31 -1.53 7.59
N MET A 63 -18.33 -0.66 6.58
CA MET A 63 -17.57 -0.84 5.34
C MET A 63 -16.06 -0.87 5.62
N ARG A 64 -15.56 0.06 6.43
CA ARG A 64 -14.14 0.12 6.83
C ARG A 64 -13.67 -1.13 7.57
N LYS A 65 -14.51 -1.69 8.47
CA LYS A 65 -14.19 -2.94 9.17
C LYS A 65 -14.07 -4.11 8.18
N THR A 66 -15.03 -4.23 7.28
CA THR A 66 -15.05 -5.29 6.25
C THR A 66 -13.82 -5.21 5.34
N GLU A 67 -13.46 -4.00 4.89
CA GLU A 67 -12.27 -3.76 4.09
C GLU A 67 -10.97 -4.08 4.86
N GLY A 68 -10.89 -3.66 6.12
CA GLY A 68 -9.74 -3.97 6.99
C GLY A 68 -9.53 -5.47 7.21
N GLU A 69 -10.61 -6.24 7.40
CA GLU A 69 -10.55 -7.70 7.52
C GLU A 69 -10.08 -8.36 6.22
N ALA A 70 -10.60 -7.92 5.07
CA ALA A 70 -10.17 -8.40 3.77
C ALA A 70 -8.69 -8.10 3.51
N LEU A 71 -8.24 -6.88 3.83
CA LEU A 71 -6.85 -6.46 3.72
C LEU A 71 -5.94 -7.31 4.60
N ARG A 72 -6.31 -7.50 5.88
CA ARG A 72 -5.54 -8.31 6.84
C ARG A 72 -5.37 -9.74 6.32
N LYS A 73 -6.42 -10.32 5.74
CA LYS A 73 -6.37 -11.66 5.13
C LYS A 73 -5.40 -11.71 3.94
N GLU A 74 -5.48 -10.74 3.03
CA GLU A 74 -4.60 -10.69 1.85
C GLU A 74 -3.14 -10.50 2.25
N LEU A 75 -2.86 -9.58 3.19
CA LEU A 75 -1.51 -9.33 3.69
C LEU A 75 -0.91 -10.57 4.36
N ARG A 76 -1.70 -11.32 5.15
CA ARG A 76 -1.26 -12.60 5.73
C ARG A 76 -0.93 -13.62 4.65
N GLY A 77 -1.77 -13.75 3.62
CA GLY A 77 -1.52 -14.64 2.50
C GLY A 77 -0.22 -14.29 1.75
N CYS A 78 0.07 -13.00 1.56
CA CYS A 78 1.33 -12.56 0.97
C CYS A 78 2.53 -12.90 1.87
N LEU A 79 2.40 -12.67 3.18
CA LEU A 79 3.45 -12.95 4.17
C LEU A 79 3.81 -14.45 4.21
N GLU A 80 2.81 -15.33 4.13
CA GLU A 80 3.03 -16.78 4.05
C GLU A 80 3.77 -17.19 2.78
N ARG A 81 3.42 -16.61 1.62
CA ARG A 81 4.14 -16.86 0.36
C ARG A 81 5.59 -16.39 0.43
N LEU A 82 5.83 -15.19 0.99
CA LEU A 82 7.19 -14.67 1.20
C LEU A 82 8.03 -15.57 2.10
N ASP A 83 7.48 -16.05 3.21
CA ASP A 83 8.19 -17.00 4.08
C ASP A 83 8.44 -18.34 3.36
N GLY A 84 7.48 -18.80 2.54
CA GLY A 84 7.67 -19.98 1.69
C GLY A 84 8.81 -19.82 0.69
N HIS A 85 8.91 -18.66 0.03
CA HIS A 85 10.04 -18.34 -0.87
C HIS A 85 11.37 -18.33 -0.11
N ARG A 86 11.41 -17.66 1.06
CA ARG A 86 12.60 -17.59 1.91
C ARG A 86 13.07 -18.98 2.36
N LYS A 87 12.18 -19.83 2.84
CA LYS A 87 12.50 -21.21 3.27
C LYS A 87 13.05 -22.04 2.12
N ALA A 88 12.41 -21.99 0.96
CA ALA A 88 12.89 -22.72 -0.21
C ALA A 88 14.25 -22.21 -0.73
N LEU A 89 14.57 -20.92 -0.52
CA LEU A 89 15.90 -20.39 -0.82
C LEU A 89 16.94 -20.84 0.22
N ALA A 90 16.58 -20.89 1.50
CA ALA A 90 17.44 -21.41 2.57
C ALA A 90 17.77 -22.90 2.40
N GLU A 91 16.82 -23.73 1.98
CA GLU A 91 17.10 -25.15 1.67
C GLU A 91 18.14 -25.31 0.55
N ARG A 92 18.28 -24.30 -0.32
CA ARG A 92 19.29 -24.31 -1.39
C ARG A 92 20.65 -23.80 -0.95
N THR A 93 20.77 -23.10 0.18
CA THR A 93 22.09 -22.74 0.71
C THR A 93 22.81 -23.97 1.27
N ASP A 94 22.05 -24.95 1.75
CA ASP A 94 22.61 -26.20 2.25
C ASP A 94 23.35 -26.96 1.13
N GLY A 95 24.64 -27.23 1.37
CA GLY A 95 25.52 -27.91 0.42
C GLY A 95 25.84 -27.10 -0.85
N ALA A 96 25.52 -25.81 -0.91
CA ALA A 96 25.80 -24.97 -2.08
C ALA A 96 27.29 -24.91 -2.40
N VAL A 97 28.13 -24.73 -1.38
CA VAL A 97 29.60 -24.70 -1.51
C VAL A 97 30.13 -26.00 -2.10
N GLU A 98 29.65 -27.15 -1.63
CA GLU A 98 30.11 -28.45 -2.12
C GLU A 98 29.68 -28.67 -3.58
N ARG A 99 28.44 -28.33 -3.94
CA ARG A 99 27.99 -28.37 -5.35
C ARG A 99 28.84 -27.47 -6.25
N GLN A 100 29.21 -26.29 -5.76
CA GLN A 100 30.04 -25.34 -6.49
C GLN A 100 31.47 -25.84 -6.63
N ARG A 101 32.04 -26.46 -5.58
CA ARG A 101 33.33 -27.16 -5.61
C ARG A 101 33.35 -28.24 -6.69
N THR A 102 32.36 -29.14 -6.69
CA THR A 102 32.25 -30.21 -7.70
C THR A 102 32.19 -29.62 -9.11
N ARG A 103 31.30 -28.65 -9.33
CA ARG A 103 31.13 -28.01 -10.65
C ARG A 103 32.39 -27.29 -11.13
N LEU A 104 33.10 -26.61 -10.25
CA LEU A 104 34.36 -25.94 -10.57
C LEU A 104 35.44 -26.95 -10.95
N ARG A 105 35.58 -28.02 -10.15
CA ARG A 105 36.53 -29.12 -10.40
C ARG A 105 36.29 -29.79 -11.75
N GLU A 106 35.04 -30.16 -12.05
CA GLU A 106 34.66 -30.78 -13.33
C GLU A 106 34.89 -29.85 -14.54
N ARG A 107 34.64 -28.55 -14.36
CA ARG A 107 34.87 -27.56 -15.43
C ARG A 107 36.36 -27.37 -15.69
N LEU A 108 37.17 -27.28 -14.64
CA LEU A 108 38.62 -27.17 -14.77
C LEU A 108 39.24 -28.44 -15.35
N GLY A 109 38.78 -29.62 -14.93
CA GLY A 109 39.24 -30.90 -15.50
C GLY A 109 39.04 -30.98 -17.02
N ARG A 110 37.87 -30.55 -17.51
CA ARG A 110 37.60 -30.46 -18.96
C ARG A 110 38.44 -29.43 -19.70
N LEU A 111 38.80 -28.32 -19.06
CA LEU A 111 39.61 -27.26 -19.69
C LEU A 111 41.11 -27.63 -19.74
N LEU A 112 41.55 -28.49 -18.83
CA LEU A 112 42.93 -28.95 -18.73
C LEU A 112 43.16 -30.29 -19.44
N GLU A 113 42.13 -30.91 -20.01
CA GLU A 113 42.21 -32.25 -20.62
C GLU A 113 43.24 -32.33 -21.77
N ASP A 114 43.41 -31.23 -22.52
CA ASP A 114 44.37 -31.10 -23.64
C ASP A 114 45.68 -30.38 -23.24
N VAL A 115 45.85 -30.03 -21.97
CA VAL A 115 46.98 -29.25 -21.45
C VAL A 115 47.70 -30.09 -20.41
N ASP A 116 48.99 -30.37 -20.59
CA ASP A 116 49.81 -31.18 -19.66
C ASP A 116 50.13 -30.42 -18.35
N VAL A 117 49.07 -30.03 -17.63
CA VAL A 117 49.11 -29.23 -16.41
C VAL A 117 48.19 -29.89 -15.39
N GLU A 118 48.77 -30.35 -14.28
CA GLU A 118 48.01 -30.87 -13.15
C GLU A 118 47.31 -29.75 -12.37
N LEU A 119 46.13 -30.08 -11.87
CA LEU A 119 45.28 -29.15 -11.12
C LEU A 119 45.78 -29.06 -9.67
N ASP A 120 46.33 -27.89 -9.30
CA ASP A 120 46.79 -27.62 -7.93
C ASP A 120 45.61 -27.62 -6.93
N PRO A 121 45.55 -28.57 -5.98
CA PRO A 121 44.48 -28.65 -5.00
C PRO A 121 44.40 -27.41 -4.11
N GLY A 122 45.53 -26.79 -3.76
CA GLY A 122 45.57 -25.60 -2.90
C GLY A 122 44.93 -24.39 -3.58
N ARG A 123 45.19 -24.20 -4.88
CA ARG A 123 44.53 -23.17 -5.69
C ARG A 123 43.03 -23.43 -5.85
N LEU A 124 42.63 -24.69 -6.05
CA LEU A 124 41.21 -25.03 -6.16
C LEU A 124 40.45 -24.68 -4.87
N GLU A 125 40.99 -25.06 -3.70
CA GLU A 125 40.34 -24.78 -2.41
C GLU A 125 40.27 -23.28 -2.10
N HIS A 126 41.32 -22.52 -2.46
CA HIS A 126 41.29 -21.06 -2.33
C HIS A 126 40.16 -20.44 -3.16
N GLU A 127 39.98 -20.91 -4.39
CA GLU A 127 38.96 -20.37 -5.29
C GLU A 127 37.53 -20.77 -4.87
N VAL A 128 37.38 -21.99 -4.34
CA VAL A 128 36.13 -22.43 -3.71
C VAL A 128 35.81 -21.55 -2.50
N ALA A 129 36.78 -21.22 -1.66
CA ALA A 129 36.56 -20.33 -0.51
C ALA A 129 36.11 -18.93 -0.94
N LEU A 130 36.75 -18.35 -1.97
CA LEU A 130 36.35 -17.06 -2.52
C LEU A 130 34.94 -17.08 -3.14
N LEU A 131 34.56 -18.18 -3.79
CA LEU A 131 33.22 -18.34 -4.34
C LEU A 131 32.16 -18.52 -3.25
N ALA A 132 32.50 -19.28 -2.20
CA ALA A 132 31.63 -19.47 -1.04
C ALA A 132 31.32 -18.12 -0.37
N ASP A 133 32.35 -17.32 -0.09
CA ASP A 133 32.19 -16.00 0.52
C ASP A 133 31.34 -15.05 -0.36
N LYS A 134 31.56 -15.07 -1.68
CA LYS A 134 30.78 -14.26 -2.63
C LYS A 134 29.33 -14.71 -2.81
N SER A 135 29.03 -15.98 -2.53
CA SER A 135 27.69 -16.56 -2.71
C SER A 135 26.95 -16.80 -1.39
N ASP A 136 27.55 -16.49 -0.25
CA ASP A 136 26.89 -16.60 1.05
C ASP A 136 25.76 -15.57 1.19
N VAL A 137 24.55 -16.10 1.36
CA VAL A 137 23.30 -15.34 1.53
C VAL A 137 22.64 -15.61 2.89
N THR A 138 23.37 -16.22 3.83
CA THR A 138 22.85 -16.64 5.13
C THR A 138 22.33 -15.44 5.93
N GLU A 139 23.07 -14.33 5.89
CA GLU A 139 22.69 -13.11 6.60
C GLU A 139 21.42 -12.47 6.01
N GLU A 140 21.33 -12.37 4.69
CA GLU A 140 20.16 -11.83 3.98
C GLU A 140 18.90 -12.65 4.28
N LEU A 141 19.01 -13.98 4.32
CA LEU A 141 17.90 -14.88 4.67
C LEU A 141 17.47 -14.72 6.13
N ALA A 142 18.41 -14.52 7.05
CA ALA A 142 18.13 -14.29 8.46
C ALA A 142 17.43 -12.94 8.67
N ARG A 143 17.96 -11.87 8.05
CA ARG A 143 17.35 -10.52 8.09
C ARG A 143 15.96 -10.52 7.47
N TRP A 144 15.78 -11.14 6.31
CA TRP A 144 14.46 -11.32 5.69
C TRP A 144 13.49 -12.00 6.67
N GLY A 145 13.89 -13.10 7.31
CA GLY A 145 13.07 -13.76 8.34
C GLY A 145 12.65 -12.82 9.47
N SER A 146 13.60 -12.07 10.03
CA SER A 146 13.33 -11.08 11.09
C SER A 146 12.34 -9.99 10.64
N HIS A 147 12.46 -9.49 9.41
CA HIS A 147 11.51 -8.51 8.87
C HIS A 147 10.11 -9.10 8.69
N LEU A 148 9.99 -10.36 8.28
CA LEU A 148 8.69 -11.04 8.17
C LEU A 148 8.02 -11.21 9.54
N ASP A 149 8.79 -11.52 10.59
CA ASP A 149 8.25 -11.65 11.95
C ASP A 149 7.75 -10.31 12.50
N GLN A 150 8.46 -9.22 12.20
CA GLN A 150 8.01 -7.86 12.52
C GLN A 150 6.77 -7.45 11.72
N LEU A 151 6.70 -7.80 10.43
CA LEU A 151 5.50 -7.56 9.62
C LEU A 151 4.28 -8.31 10.18
N ARG A 152 4.48 -9.57 10.62
CA ARG A 152 3.41 -10.40 11.20
C ARG A 152 2.84 -9.75 12.46
N SER A 153 3.69 -9.25 13.37
CA SER A 153 3.21 -8.58 14.58
C SER A 153 2.49 -7.27 14.28
N MET A 154 2.92 -6.50 13.28
CA MET A 154 2.26 -5.26 12.88
C MET A 154 0.87 -5.49 12.27
N ILE A 155 0.71 -6.48 11.40
CA ILE A 155 -0.58 -6.82 10.77
C ILE A 155 -1.65 -7.22 11.82
N ASP A 156 -1.19 -7.77 12.94
CA ASP A 156 -2.04 -8.23 14.05
C ASP A 156 -2.26 -7.17 15.13
N SER A 157 -1.59 -6.02 15.04
CA SER A 157 -1.80 -4.90 15.95
C SER A 157 -3.06 -4.10 15.59
N ASP A 158 -3.63 -3.44 16.60
CA ASP A 158 -4.73 -2.48 16.43
C ASP A 158 -4.23 -1.04 16.19
N GLU A 159 -2.92 -0.86 15.98
CA GLU A 159 -2.32 0.44 15.75
C GLU A 159 -2.32 0.81 14.26
N SER A 160 -2.26 2.11 13.96
CA SER A 160 -1.93 2.56 12.61
C SER A 160 -0.48 2.21 12.27
N VAL A 161 -0.30 1.22 11.40
CA VAL A 161 1.02 0.64 11.06
C VAL A 161 1.44 0.83 9.61
N GLY A 162 0.61 1.43 8.74
CA GLY A 162 0.86 1.47 7.28
C GLY A 162 2.25 1.98 6.88
N ARG A 163 2.72 3.10 7.46
CA ARG A 163 4.08 3.62 7.21
C ARG A 163 5.19 2.68 7.70
N ARG A 164 4.99 2.00 8.83
CA ARG A 164 5.96 1.04 9.38
C ARG A 164 6.02 -0.22 8.51
N ILE A 165 4.87 -0.67 8.00
CA ILE A 165 4.78 -1.78 7.05
C ILE A 165 5.51 -1.42 5.75
N ASP A 166 5.30 -0.23 5.18
CA ASP A 166 6.00 0.17 3.95
C ASP A 166 7.52 0.16 4.12
N PHE A 167 8.02 0.67 5.25
CA PHE A 167 9.44 0.62 5.58
C PHE A 167 9.98 -0.82 5.64
N LEU A 168 9.29 -1.74 6.33
CA LEU A 168 9.73 -3.14 6.38
C LEU A 168 9.68 -3.82 5.02
N LEU A 169 8.71 -3.48 4.16
CA LEU A 169 8.66 -3.99 2.79
C LEU A 169 9.83 -3.49 1.94
N GLN A 170 10.32 -2.27 2.18
CA GLN A 170 11.56 -1.77 1.55
C GLN A 170 12.78 -2.57 2.00
N GLU A 171 12.91 -2.85 3.30
CA GLU A 171 14.01 -3.65 3.82
C GLU A 171 13.96 -5.10 3.30
N VAL A 172 12.77 -5.73 3.28
CA VAL A 172 12.60 -7.06 2.66
C VAL A 172 13.03 -7.05 1.20
N ASN A 173 12.63 -6.04 0.42
CA ASN A 173 13.05 -5.92 -0.98
C ASN A 173 14.56 -5.73 -1.12
N ARG A 174 15.19 -4.99 -0.21
CA ARG A 174 16.65 -4.81 -0.17
C ARG A 174 17.36 -6.15 0.06
N GLU A 175 16.91 -6.95 1.03
CA GLU A 175 17.49 -8.28 1.28
C GLU A 175 17.31 -9.21 0.08
N ILE A 176 16.13 -9.20 -0.55
CA ILE A 176 15.86 -9.99 -1.78
C ILE A 176 16.77 -9.56 -2.95
N ASN A 177 17.05 -8.26 -3.10
CA ASN A 177 17.96 -7.76 -4.13
C ASN A 177 19.39 -8.22 -3.91
N THR A 178 19.88 -8.16 -2.67
CA THR A 178 21.23 -8.63 -2.31
C THR A 178 21.36 -10.14 -2.55
N LEU A 179 20.36 -10.92 -2.14
CA LEU A 179 20.29 -12.35 -2.42
C LEU A 179 20.33 -12.63 -3.93
N GLY A 180 19.60 -11.86 -4.73
CA GLY A 180 19.61 -11.95 -6.19
C GLY A 180 20.96 -11.64 -6.83
N ALA A 181 21.72 -10.70 -6.27
CA ALA A 181 23.05 -10.36 -6.77
C ALA A 181 24.11 -11.43 -6.42
N LYS A 182 23.91 -12.18 -5.33
CA LYS A 182 24.81 -13.24 -4.85
C LYS A 182 24.45 -14.64 -5.38
N SER A 183 23.21 -14.85 -5.82
CA SER A 183 22.74 -16.15 -6.30
C SER A 183 22.99 -16.32 -7.81
N GLN A 184 23.62 -17.43 -8.19
CA GLN A 184 23.90 -17.80 -9.59
C GLN A 184 23.02 -18.97 -10.07
N ASP A 185 21.94 -19.26 -9.34
CA ASP A 185 21.05 -20.38 -9.57
C ASP A 185 19.76 -19.93 -10.25
N ALA A 186 19.41 -20.55 -11.38
CA ALA A 186 18.23 -20.20 -12.16
C ALA A 186 16.91 -20.38 -11.39
N ASP A 187 16.80 -21.42 -10.56
CA ASP A 187 15.61 -21.65 -9.75
C ASP A 187 15.50 -20.60 -8.64
N ALA A 188 16.66 -20.22 -8.06
CA ALA A 188 16.70 -19.15 -7.07
C ALA A 188 16.29 -17.81 -7.70
N ALA A 189 16.76 -17.51 -8.92
CA ALA A 189 16.37 -16.32 -9.66
C ALA A 189 14.84 -16.27 -9.89
N GLN A 190 14.22 -17.40 -10.28
CA GLN A 190 12.77 -17.48 -10.44
C GLN A 190 12.03 -17.19 -9.13
N ARG A 191 12.48 -17.77 -8.02
CA ARG A 191 11.88 -17.54 -6.69
C ARG A 191 12.05 -16.09 -6.23
N ILE A 192 13.18 -15.47 -6.51
CA ILE A 192 13.46 -14.07 -6.21
C ILE A 192 12.49 -13.16 -6.95
N VAL A 193 12.22 -13.43 -8.23
CA VAL A 193 11.23 -12.66 -9.02
C VAL A 193 9.83 -12.82 -8.43
N GLN A 194 9.43 -14.03 -8.03
CA GLN A 194 8.14 -14.27 -7.38
C GLN A 194 8.02 -13.55 -6.04
N ALA A 195 9.07 -13.60 -5.20
CA ALA A 195 9.11 -12.89 -3.94
C ALA A 195 8.99 -11.37 -4.12
N LYS A 196 9.68 -10.79 -5.11
CA LYS A 196 9.55 -9.36 -5.45
C LYS A 196 8.12 -8.99 -5.85
N ALA A 197 7.45 -9.86 -6.62
CA ALA A 197 6.07 -9.64 -7.00
C ALA A 197 5.11 -9.65 -5.79
N ASP A 198 5.34 -10.53 -4.81
CA ASP A 198 4.57 -10.55 -3.57
C ASP A 198 4.85 -9.31 -2.68
N VAL A 199 6.10 -8.83 -2.61
CA VAL A 199 6.42 -7.58 -1.92
C VAL A 199 5.68 -6.40 -2.56
N GLU A 200 5.71 -6.28 -3.89
CA GLU A 200 5.02 -5.21 -4.60
C GLU A 200 3.50 -5.29 -4.41
N ARG A 201 2.94 -6.51 -4.45
CA ARG A 201 1.52 -6.73 -4.12
C ARG A 201 1.19 -6.22 -2.72
N MET A 202 2.01 -6.52 -1.71
CA MET A 202 1.80 -6.01 -0.35
C MET A 202 1.89 -4.48 -0.30
N ARG A 203 2.86 -3.86 -0.98
CA ARG A 203 3.00 -2.39 -1.04
C ARG A 203 1.74 -1.74 -1.61
N GLN A 204 1.19 -2.28 -2.69
CA GLN A 204 -0.05 -1.78 -3.30
C GLN A 204 -1.24 -1.90 -2.34
N GLN A 205 -1.38 -3.03 -1.66
CA GLN A 205 -2.45 -3.23 -0.68
C GLN A 205 -2.35 -2.24 0.49
N VAL A 206 -1.13 -2.00 1.01
CA VAL A 206 -0.89 -1.05 2.09
C VAL A 206 -1.18 0.39 1.64
N ALA A 207 -0.83 0.75 0.41
CA ALA A 207 -1.09 2.08 -0.15
C ALA A 207 -2.58 2.36 -0.40
N ASN A 208 -3.38 1.32 -0.67
CA ASN A 208 -4.82 1.47 -0.92
C ASN A 208 -5.63 1.84 0.35
N VAL A 209 -5.07 1.63 1.54
CA VAL A 209 -5.76 1.82 2.84
C VAL A 209 -5.15 2.92 3.69
N ALA A 210 -3.99 3.47 3.28
CA ALA A 210 -3.31 4.59 3.94
C ALA A 210 -3.86 5.95 3.49
#